data_AF-A0A0M6ZWI8-F1
#
_entry.id   AF-A0A0M6ZWI8-F1
#
_cell.length_a   1.000
_cell.length_b   1.000
_cell.length_c   1.000
_cell.angle_alpha   90.00
_cell.angle_beta   90.00
_cell.angle_gamma   90.00
#
_symmetry.space_group_name_H-M   'P 1'
#
loop_
_entity.id
_entity.type
_entity.pdbx_description
1 polymer ?
#
loop_
_entity_poly.entity_id
_entity_poly.type
_entity_poly.pdbx_seq_one_letter_code
_entity_poly.pdbx_strand_id
1 'polypeptide(L)'
;MVYCPGKHTRWGLDTSVRDRLPSDSILNTYYAPRDFMDVYSVSLAERPDLQAADMRVLADHILMAEIGWMNALLSLRDTVVKPFGLKTTEDLGLEQKDTPLEDRKPGDRIGFFRIFRVEDNEILLGEDDWHQDFRLSIFRRTDRSPRIFASTCCKRHNIFGHVYLALILPFHKKIASTVLDTAVKQRLTTATAS
;
A
#
# COMPACT_ATOMS: atom_id res chain seq x y z
N MET A 1 -44.09 -9.71 17.89
CA MET A 1 -42.97 -10.67 18.02
C MET A 1 -41.82 -10.11 17.20
N VAL A 2 -40.89 -9.39 17.85
CA VAL A 2 -39.79 -8.68 17.18
C VAL A 2 -38.66 -9.67 16.97
N TYR A 3 -38.41 -10.04 15.71
CA TYR A 3 -37.25 -10.84 15.34
C TYR A 3 -36.03 -9.90 15.26
N CYS A 4 -35.10 -10.08 16.20
CA CYS A 4 -33.81 -9.41 16.21
C CYS A 4 -32.76 -10.43 15.75
N PRO A 5 -32.19 -10.32 14.54
CA PRO A 5 -31.13 -11.23 14.13
C PRO A 5 -29.83 -10.83 14.84
N GLY A 6 -29.25 -11.82 15.52
CA GLY A 6 -28.09 -11.69 16.39
C GLY A 6 -26.86 -11.14 15.68
N LYS A 7 -26.14 -10.30 16.43
CA LYS A 7 -24.76 -9.91 16.12
C LYS A 7 -23.88 -11.15 16.24
N HIS A 8 -23.60 -11.81 15.11
CA HIS A 8 -22.46 -12.70 15.02
C HIS A 8 -21.20 -11.84 14.87
N THR A 9 -20.65 -11.40 16.00
CA THR A 9 -19.30 -10.83 16.08
C THR A 9 -18.31 -11.95 15.85
N ARG A 10 -17.89 -12.13 14.59
CA ARG A 10 -16.82 -13.04 14.20
C ARG A 10 -15.49 -12.39 14.56
N TRP A 11 -14.98 -12.66 15.76
CA TRP A 11 -13.63 -12.28 16.14
C TRP A 11 -12.63 -13.16 15.39
N GLY A 12 -11.79 -12.55 14.54
CA GLY A 12 -10.54 -13.17 14.06
C GLY A 12 -10.42 -13.50 12.57
N LEU A 13 -11.01 -12.72 11.66
CA LEU A 13 -10.69 -12.88 10.22
C LEU A 13 -10.23 -11.58 9.61
N ASP A 14 -9.23 -11.71 8.76
CA ASP A 14 -8.78 -10.71 7.80
C ASP A 14 -10.03 -10.06 7.16
N THR A 15 -10.21 -8.76 7.39
CA THR A 15 -11.37 -7.99 6.90
C THR A 15 -11.18 -7.58 5.44
N SER A 16 -9.94 -7.57 5.01
CA SER A 16 -9.51 -7.34 3.65
C SER A 16 -9.79 -8.57 2.80
N VAL A 17 -10.22 -8.32 1.58
CA VAL A 17 -10.50 -9.35 0.58
C VAL A 17 -9.63 -9.11 -0.63
N ARG A 18 -9.30 -10.19 -1.34
CA ARG A 18 -8.73 -10.05 -2.69
C ARG A 18 -9.79 -9.47 -3.61
N ASP A 19 -9.40 -8.51 -4.43
CA ASP A 19 -10.32 -7.78 -5.29
C ASP A 19 -9.74 -7.60 -6.70
N ARG A 20 -10.42 -6.79 -7.51
CA ARG A 20 -9.96 -6.34 -8.83
C ARG A 20 -9.61 -4.87 -8.77
N LEU A 21 -8.68 -4.47 -9.63
CA LEU A 21 -8.30 -3.06 -9.79
C LEU A 21 -9.56 -2.25 -10.19
N PRO A 22 -9.90 -1.17 -9.48
CA PRO A 22 -10.97 -0.27 -9.89
C PRO A 22 -10.73 0.22 -11.32
N SER A 23 -11.77 0.23 -12.16
CA SER A 23 -11.64 0.62 -13.58
C SER A 23 -11.25 2.08 -13.79
N ASP A 24 -11.53 2.91 -12.80
CA ASP A 24 -11.22 4.34 -12.69
C ASP A 24 -9.86 4.61 -12.04
N SER A 25 -9.15 3.58 -11.57
CA SER A 25 -7.78 3.74 -11.07
C SER A 25 -6.82 4.12 -12.21
N ILE A 26 -5.98 5.12 -11.95
CA ILE A 26 -4.92 5.56 -12.86
C ILE A 26 -3.88 4.46 -13.07
N LEU A 27 -3.75 3.50 -12.15
CA LEU A 27 -2.86 2.35 -12.34
C LEU A 27 -3.20 1.55 -13.61
N ASN A 28 -4.45 1.60 -14.10
CA ASN A 28 -4.83 1.01 -15.41
C ASN A 28 -4.02 1.57 -16.58
N THR A 29 -3.51 2.82 -16.48
CA THR A 29 -2.65 3.42 -17.51
C THR A 29 -1.21 2.88 -17.52
N TYR A 30 -0.80 2.21 -16.43
CA TYR A 30 0.54 1.64 -16.27
C TYR A 30 0.56 0.12 -16.47
N TYR A 31 -0.53 -0.56 -16.10
CA TYR A 31 -0.64 -2.02 -16.13
C TYR A 31 -0.67 -2.59 -17.56
N ALA A 32 0.18 -3.58 -17.86
CA ALA A 32 0.11 -4.38 -19.08
C ALA A 32 -0.21 -5.86 -18.80
N PRO A 33 -0.74 -6.64 -19.77
CA PRO A 33 -1.23 -8.01 -19.54
C PRO A 33 -0.22 -9.01 -18.94
N ARG A 34 1.09 -8.77 -19.09
CA ARG A 34 2.15 -9.64 -18.54
C ARG A 34 2.65 -9.19 -17.18
N ASP A 35 2.19 -8.03 -16.70
CA ASP A 35 2.59 -7.48 -15.42
C ASP A 35 1.93 -8.26 -14.28
N PHE A 36 2.64 -8.34 -13.16
CA PHE A 36 2.05 -8.89 -11.96
C PHE A 36 1.11 -7.83 -11.38
N MET A 37 -0.07 -8.26 -10.95
CA MET A 37 -1.04 -7.42 -10.27
C MET A 37 -1.61 -8.20 -9.08
N ASP A 38 -1.59 -7.57 -7.91
CA ASP A 38 -2.42 -8.01 -6.79
C ASP A 38 -3.20 -6.83 -6.25
N VAL A 39 -4.45 -7.11 -5.87
CA VAL A 39 -5.36 -6.08 -5.37
C VAL A 39 -6.07 -6.62 -4.15
N TYR A 40 -6.03 -5.83 -3.09
CA TYR A 40 -6.74 -6.08 -1.85
C TYR A 40 -7.62 -4.88 -1.53
N SER A 41 -8.79 -5.13 -0.96
CA SER A 41 -9.71 -4.07 -0.58
C SER A 41 -10.36 -4.34 0.76
N VAL A 42 -10.73 -3.27 1.46
CA VAL A 42 -11.41 -3.35 2.76
C VAL A 42 -12.40 -2.20 2.91
N SER A 43 -13.53 -2.47 3.57
CA SER A 43 -14.60 -1.49 3.80
C SER A 43 -14.10 -0.32 4.65
N LEU A 44 -14.50 0.89 4.27
CA LEU A 44 -14.31 2.12 5.06
C LEU A 44 -15.60 2.59 5.72
N ALA A 45 -16.70 1.83 5.67
CA ALA A 45 -18.02 2.28 6.13
C ALA A 45 -18.02 2.85 7.57
N GLU A 46 -17.21 2.28 8.47
CA GLU A 46 -17.10 2.70 9.87
C GLU A 46 -15.92 3.65 10.13
N ARG A 47 -15.28 4.17 9.07
CA ARG A 47 -14.05 5.00 9.11
C ARG A 47 -14.21 6.32 8.34
N PRO A 48 -15.09 7.23 8.79
CA PRO A 48 -15.29 8.53 8.13
C PRO A 48 -14.02 9.39 8.11
N ASP A 49 -13.13 9.21 9.09
CA ASP A 49 -11.82 9.85 9.14
C ASP A 49 -10.93 9.45 7.95
N LEU A 50 -10.86 8.16 7.61
CA LEU A 50 -10.12 7.68 6.44
C LEU A 50 -10.82 8.06 5.12
N GLN A 51 -12.15 8.19 5.15
CA GLN A 51 -12.92 8.63 3.98
C GLN A 51 -12.64 10.09 3.60
N ALA A 52 -12.26 10.93 4.56
CA ALA A 52 -12.03 12.37 4.36
C ALA A 52 -10.55 12.78 4.35
N ALA A 53 -9.62 11.90 4.75
CA ALA A 53 -8.20 12.21 4.82
C ALA A 53 -7.58 12.62 3.46
N ASP A 54 -6.54 13.45 3.48
CA ASP A 54 -5.69 13.65 2.30
C ASP A 54 -5.06 12.31 1.88
N MET A 55 -4.91 12.09 0.57
CA MET A 55 -4.42 10.80 0.07
C MET A 55 -2.97 10.48 0.52
N ARG A 56 -2.14 11.49 0.79
CA ARG A 56 -0.76 11.30 1.29
C ARG A 56 -0.78 10.87 2.74
N VAL A 57 -1.60 11.52 3.55
CA VAL A 57 -1.80 11.15 4.97
C VAL A 57 -2.41 9.75 5.06
N LEU A 58 -3.40 9.44 4.22
CA LEU A 58 -4.01 8.11 4.16
C LEU A 58 -3.01 7.03 3.74
N ALA A 59 -2.18 7.30 2.72
CA ALA A 59 -1.16 6.36 2.29
C ALA A 59 -0.08 6.15 3.35
N ASP A 60 0.38 7.22 4.02
CA ASP A 60 1.32 7.11 5.12
C ASP A 60 0.75 6.28 6.27
N HIS A 61 -0.48 6.57 6.69
CA HIS A 61 -1.20 5.81 7.72
C HIS A 61 -1.31 4.32 7.38
N ILE A 62 -1.61 3.98 6.12
CA ILE A 62 -1.66 2.59 5.67
C ILE A 62 -0.25 1.97 5.69
N LEU A 63 0.76 2.65 5.14
CA LEU A 63 2.11 2.10 5.00
C LEU A 63 2.85 1.97 6.33
N MET A 64 2.56 2.84 7.29
CA MET A 64 3.16 2.85 8.63
C MET A 64 2.38 1.98 9.62
N ALA A 65 1.31 1.31 9.20
CA ALA A 65 0.59 0.37 10.04
C ALA A 65 1.54 -0.73 10.53
N GLU A 66 1.86 -0.70 11.83
CA GLU A 66 2.90 -1.55 12.39
C GLU A 66 2.60 -3.05 12.23
N ILE A 67 3.54 -3.75 11.60
CA ILE A 67 3.58 -5.20 11.55
C ILE A 67 4.91 -5.63 12.14
N GLY A 68 4.90 -6.19 13.36
CA GLY A 68 6.13 -6.47 14.12
C GLY A 68 7.17 -7.35 13.40
N TRP A 69 6.75 -8.26 12.52
CA TRP A 69 7.66 -9.11 11.72
C TRP A 69 8.13 -8.46 10.41
N MET A 70 7.49 -7.36 9.98
CA MET A 70 7.81 -6.68 8.73
C MET A 70 9.21 -6.07 8.78
N ASN A 71 9.61 -5.48 9.91
CA ASN A 71 10.95 -4.92 10.09
C ASN A 71 12.05 -5.98 9.93
N ALA A 72 11.82 -7.19 10.44
CA ALA A 72 12.75 -8.30 10.29
C ALA A 72 12.87 -8.75 8.83
N LEU A 73 11.76 -8.77 8.07
CA LEU A 73 11.79 -9.12 6.65
C LEU A 73 12.39 -8.02 5.76
N LEU A 74 12.14 -6.75 6.08
CA LEU A 74 12.76 -5.63 5.38
C LEU A 74 14.28 -5.67 5.57
N SER A 75 14.75 -5.92 6.80
CA SER A 75 16.18 -6.08 7.11
C SER A 75 16.79 -7.30 6.39
N LEU A 76 16.10 -8.44 6.37
CA LEU A 76 16.54 -9.63 5.63
C LEU A 76 16.61 -9.35 4.12
N ARG A 77 15.57 -8.73 3.56
CA ARG A 77 15.51 -8.35 2.14
C ARG A 77 16.69 -7.45 1.81
N ASP A 78 16.90 -6.37 2.56
CA ASP A 78 17.98 -5.42 2.32
C ASP A 78 19.36 -6.10 2.39
N THR A 79 19.56 -7.01 3.34
CA THR A 79 20.80 -7.80 3.46
C THR A 79 21.03 -8.68 2.23
N VAL A 80 19.99 -9.37 1.76
CA VAL A 80 20.08 -10.26 0.59
C VAL A 80 20.29 -9.48 -0.70
N VAL A 81 19.66 -8.30 -0.85
CA VAL A 81 19.68 -7.55 -2.11
C VAL A 81 20.85 -6.58 -2.26
N LYS A 82 21.47 -6.17 -1.15
CA LYS A 82 22.61 -5.22 -1.16
C LYS A 82 23.78 -5.64 -2.07
N PRO A 83 24.22 -6.93 -2.10
CA PRO A 83 25.26 -7.37 -3.03
C PRO A 83 24.86 -7.31 -4.51
N PHE A 84 23.56 -7.28 -4.79
CA PHE A 84 23.00 -7.24 -6.16
C PHE A 84 22.70 -5.80 -6.63
N GLY A 85 23.10 -4.78 -5.86
CA GLY A 85 22.94 -3.38 -6.24
C GLY A 85 21.48 -2.90 -6.29
N LEU A 86 20.56 -3.57 -5.60
CA LEU A 86 19.19 -3.05 -5.44
C LEU A 86 19.17 -1.95 -4.39
N LYS A 87 18.26 -0.99 -4.54
CA LYS A 87 18.07 0.06 -3.53
C LYS A 87 17.54 -0.53 -2.22
N THR A 88 18.22 -0.21 -1.11
CA THR A 88 17.85 -0.60 0.26
C THR A 88 16.91 0.41 0.90
N THR A 89 16.28 0.06 2.02
CA THR A 89 15.43 1.00 2.78
C THR A 89 16.21 2.24 3.23
N GLU A 90 17.49 2.09 3.56
CA GLU A 90 18.39 3.18 3.94
C GLU A 90 18.62 4.15 2.77
N ASP A 91 18.98 3.64 1.58
CA ASP A 91 19.18 4.46 0.38
C ASP A 91 17.92 5.28 0.06
N LEU A 92 16.74 4.68 0.24
CA LEU A 92 15.45 5.33 0.00
C LEU A 92 15.06 6.29 1.13
N GLY A 93 15.54 6.06 2.36
CA GLY A 93 15.31 6.95 3.51
C GLY A 93 16.16 8.21 3.44
N LEU A 94 17.38 8.15 2.89
CA LEU A 94 18.25 9.31 2.69
C LEU A 94 17.66 10.34 1.71
N GLU A 95 16.78 9.89 0.80
CA GLU A 95 16.06 10.76 -0.13
C GLU A 95 14.80 11.41 0.48
N GLN A 96 14.47 11.11 1.74
CA GLN A 96 13.30 11.66 2.41
C GLN A 96 13.56 13.11 2.85
N LYS A 97 12.63 14.01 2.52
CA LYS A 97 12.67 15.42 2.92
C LYS A 97 11.83 15.65 4.17
N ASP A 98 12.21 16.63 5.00
CA ASP A 98 11.45 17.15 6.15
C ASP A 98 10.22 17.99 5.74
N THR A 99 9.57 17.63 4.64
CA THR A 99 8.35 18.28 4.16
C THR A 99 7.13 17.63 4.82
N PRO A 100 6.17 18.42 5.36
CA PRO A 100 4.90 17.91 5.86
C PRO A 100 4.21 17.00 4.83
N LEU A 101 3.56 15.93 5.30
CA LEU A 101 2.99 14.90 4.41
C LEU A 101 2.07 15.49 3.34
N GLU A 102 1.19 16.41 3.73
CA GLU A 102 0.19 17.03 2.85
C GLU A 102 0.83 17.89 1.74
N ASP A 103 2.02 18.44 2.00
CA ASP A 103 2.74 19.30 1.07
C ASP A 103 3.64 18.53 0.10
N ARG A 104 3.80 17.21 0.29
CA ARG A 104 4.67 16.38 -0.56
C ARG A 104 4.15 16.32 -1.99
N LYS A 105 5.03 16.40 -2.97
CA LYS A 105 4.69 16.44 -4.41
C LYS A 105 5.21 15.19 -5.12
N PRO A 106 4.77 14.93 -6.37
CA PRO A 106 5.41 13.93 -7.21
C PRO A 106 6.94 14.11 -7.22
N GLY A 107 7.67 13.03 -6.97
CA GLY A 107 9.12 13.03 -6.76
C GLY A 107 9.55 12.97 -5.28
N ASP A 108 8.72 13.44 -4.34
CA ASP A 108 8.94 13.24 -2.90
C ASP A 108 8.54 11.81 -2.49
N ARG A 109 8.65 11.46 -1.21
CA ARG A 109 8.51 10.07 -0.72
C ARG A 109 7.46 9.94 0.38
N ILE A 110 6.78 8.80 0.47
CA ILE A 110 5.95 8.37 1.61
C ILE A 110 6.50 7.04 2.09
N GLY A 111 6.93 6.97 3.36
CA GLY A 111 7.87 5.94 3.79
C GLY A 111 9.05 5.85 2.82
N PHE A 112 9.31 4.65 2.31
CA PHE A 112 10.36 4.40 1.34
C PHE A 112 9.89 4.45 -0.12
N PHE A 113 8.65 4.81 -0.43
CA PHE A 113 8.15 4.84 -1.82
C PHE A 113 8.12 6.26 -2.38
N ARG A 114 8.60 6.44 -3.61
CA ARG A 114 8.46 7.71 -4.34
C ARG A 114 7.02 7.93 -4.77
N ILE A 115 6.54 9.17 -4.65
CA ILE A 115 5.24 9.62 -5.16
C ILE A 115 5.38 9.84 -6.67
N PHE A 116 4.56 9.13 -7.47
CA PHE A 116 4.46 9.35 -8.92
C PHE A 116 3.31 10.25 -9.27
N ARG A 117 2.19 10.15 -8.56
CA ARG A 117 0.98 10.94 -8.81
C ARG A 117 0.11 11.00 -7.58
N VAL A 118 -0.58 12.12 -7.39
CA VAL A 118 -1.61 12.28 -6.37
C VAL A 118 -2.84 12.92 -7.02
N GLU A 119 -3.99 12.34 -6.76
CA GLU A 119 -5.32 12.83 -7.12
C GLU A 119 -6.22 12.79 -5.87
N ASP A 120 -7.44 13.33 -5.98
CA ASP A 120 -8.39 13.45 -4.86
C ASP A 120 -8.72 12.12 -4.16
N ASN A 121 -8.71 11.02 -4.91
CA ASN A 121 -9.11 9.69 -4.45
C ASN A 121 -8.06 8.60 -4.73
N GLU A 122 -6.89 8.97 -5.26
CA GLU A 122 -5.86 8.00 -5.57
C GLU A 122 -4.46 8.60 -5.41
N ILE A 123 -3.55 7.82 -4.84
CA ILE A 123 -2.13 8.12 -4.86
C ILE A 123 -1.37 6.94 -5.43
N LEU A 124 -0.49 7.24 -6.37
CA LEU A 124 0.40 6.27 -7.00
C LEU A 124 1.80 6.45 -6.43
N LEU A 125 2.26 5.41 -5.74
CA LEU A 125 3.57 5.30 -5.16
C LEU A 125 4.39 4.25 -5.92
N GLY A 126 5.71 4.27 -5.78
CA GLY A 126 6.51 3.17 -6.28
C GLY A 126 7.99 3.46 -6.41
N GLU A 127 8.67 2.67 -7.23
CA GLU A 127 10.07 2.83 -7.62
C GLU A 127 10.30 2.30 -9.04
N ASP A 128 11.28 2.90 -9.72
CA ASP A 128 11.85 2.36 -10.96
C ASP A 128 13.22 1.80 -10.65
N ASP A 129 13.44 0.53 -10.98
CA ASP A 129 14.69 -0.17 -10.74
C ASP A 129 15.03 -1.06 -11.94
N TRP A 130 16.29 -1.43 -12.08
CA TRP A 130 16.78 -2.16 -13.25
C TRP A 130 16.12 -3.52 -13.42
N HIS A 131 15.63 -4.13 -12.33
CA HIS A 131 14.98 -5.44 -12.34
C HIS A 131 13.47 -5.38 -12.55
N GLN A 132 12.81 -4.33 -12.05
CA GLN A 132 11.38 -4.10 -12.23
C GLN A 132 11.00 -2.64 -11.94
N ASP A 133 9.94 -2.18 -12.60
CA ASP A 133 9.15 -1.05 -12.12
C ASP A 133 8.10 -1.56 -11.14
N PHE A 134 8.14 -1.03 -9.91
CA PHE A 134 7.16 -1.31 -8.86
C PHE A 134 6.18 -0.13 -8.74
N ARG A 135 4.89 -0.43 -8.66
CA ARG A 135 3.84 0.56 -8.38
C ARG A 135 2.90 0.05 -7.31
N LEU A 136 2.50 0.95 -6.42
CA LEU A 136 1.48 0.77 -5.41
C LEU A 136 0.44 1.89 -5.57
N SER A 137 -0.79 1.53 -5.89
CA SER A 137 -1.93 2.44 -5.86
C SER A 137 -2.68 2.25 -4.54
N ILE A 138 -2.93 3.36 -3.84
CA ILE A 138 -3.93 3.45 -2.79
C ILE A 138 -5.10 4.23 -3.39
N PHE A 139 -6.21 3.55 -3.63
CA PHE A 139 -7.40 4.10 -4.27
C PHE A 139 -8.58 4.06 -3.29
N ARG A 140 -9.18 5.21 -3.03
CA ARG A 140 -10.33 5.37 -2.13
C ARG A 140 -11.61 5.58 -2.92
N ARG A 141 -12.62 4.77 -2.62
CA ARG A 141 -14.00 5.01 -3.04
C ARG A 141 -14.84 5.48 -1.84
N THR A 142 -15.58 6.56 -2.01
CA THR A 142 -16.40 7.21 -0.96
C THR A 142 -17.90 7.22 -1.31
N ASP A 143 -18.33 6.37 -2.23
CA ASP A 143 -19.73 6.27 -2.65
C ASP A 143 -20.60 5.50 -1.63
N ARG A 144 -21.71 4.89 -2.07
CA ARG A 144 -22.61 4.14 -1.17
C ARG A 144 -21.95 2.97 -0.45
N SER A 145 -20.82 2.46 -0.94
CA SER A 145 -20.05 1.40 -0.27
C SER A 145 -18.59 1.82 -0.15
N PRO A 146 -18.26 2.71 0.82
CA PRO A 146 -16.92 3.24 0.96
C PRO A 146 -15.91 2.12 1.15
N ARG A 147 -14.81 2.18 0.40
CA ARG A 147 -13.81 1.11 0.33
C ARG A 147 -12.46 1.70 -0.05
N ILE A 148 -11.41 1.12 0.52
CA ILE A 148 -10.02 1.41 0.13
C ILE A 148 -9.47 0.20 -0.60
N PHE A 149 -8.68 0.45 -1.65
CA PHE A 149 -8.00 -0.56 -2.45
C PHE A 149 -6.50 -0.31 -2.37
N ALA A 150 -5.72 -1.34 -2.07
CA ALA A 150 -4.28 -1.35 -2.25
C ALA A 150 -3.95 -2.27 -3.42
N SER A 151 -3.39 -1.70 -4.49
CA SER A 151 -3.08 -2.42 -5.72
C SER A 151 -1.59 -2.37 -5.98
N THR A 152 -0.94 -3.53 -6.03
CA THR A 152 0.49 -3.65 -6.33
C THR A 152 0.68 -4.17 -7.74
N CYS A 153 1.42 -3.42 -8.55
CA CYS A 153 1.79 -3.78 -9.90
C CYS A 153 3.31 -3.87 -10.05
N CYS A 154 3.80 -4.96 -10.64
CA CYS A 154 5.23 -5.14 -10.91
C CYS A 154 5.47 -5.47 -12.39
N LYS A 155 6.08 -4.53 -13.10
CA LYS A 155 6.56 -4.71 -14.47
C LYS A 155 8.02 -5.13 -14.44
N ARG A 156 8.30 -6.40 -14.74
CA ARG A 156 9.66 -6.96 -14.64
C ARG A 156 10.40 -6.78 -15.95
N HIS A 157 11.69 -6.45 -15.86
CA HIS A 157 12.52 -6.16 -17.03
C HIS A 157 13.36 -7.35 -17.48
N ASN A 158 13.67 -8.27 -16.57
CA ASN A 158 14.61 -9.36 -16.80
C ASN A 158 14.32 -10.58 -15.90
N ILE A 159 15.06 -11.67 -16.13
CA ILE A 159 14.93 -12.93 -15.39
C ILE A 159 15.10 -12.71 -13.88
N PHE A 160 16.04 -11.84 -13.47
CA PHE A 160 16.23 -11.53 -12.06
C PHE A 160 14.96 -10.93 -11.45
N GLY A 161 14.30 -9.99 -12.12
CA GLY A 161 13.01 -9.44 -11.69
C GLY A 161 11.93 -10.52 -11.54
N HIS A 162 11.86 -11.48 -12.45
CA HIS A 162 10.90 -12.60 -12.34
C HIS A 162 11.19 -13.50 -11.13
N VAL A 163 12.45 -13.88 -10.91
CA VAL A 163 12.87 -14.71 -9.78
C VAL A 163 12.68 -13.98 -8.46
N TYR A 164 13.12 -12.72 -8.39
CA TYR A 164 12.97 -11.87 -7.20
C TYR A 164 11.50 -11.74 -6.82
N LEU A 165 10.63 -11.40 -7.78
CA LEU A 165 9.20 -11.31 -7.51
C LEU A 165 8.67 -12.64 -6.97
N ALA A 166 8.95 -13.77 -7.63
CA ALA A 166 8.47 -15.08 -7.21
C ALA A 166 8.85 -15.42 -5.76
N LEU A 167 10.05 -15.04 -5.31
CA LEU A 167 10.52 -15.24 -3.94
C LEU A 167 9.78 -14.38 -2.92
N ILE A 168 9.47 -13.12 -3.25
CA ILE A 168 8.79 -12.19 -2.32
C ILE A 168 7.26 -12.34 -2.31
N LEU A 169 6.65 -12.88 -3.37
CA LEU A 169 5.19 -13.02 -3.53
C LEU A 169 4.46 -13.65 -2.34
N PRO A 170 4.90 -14.77 -1.73
CA PRO A 170 4.17 -15.35 -0.60
C PRO A 170 4.08 -14.38 0.58
N PHE A 171 5.16 -13.66 0.85
CA PHE A 171 5.21 -12.64 1.90
C PHE A 171 4.38 -11.42 1.53
N HIS A 172 4.53 -10.92 0.31
CA HIS A 172 3.79 -9.75 -0.19
C HIS A 172 2.29 -9.88 0.02
N LYS A 173 1.71 -11.03 -0.34
CA LYS A 173 0.27 -11.30 -0.18
C LYS A 173 -0.18 -11.20 1.28
N LYS A 174 0.58 -11.80 2.19
CA LYS A 174 0.24 -11.74 3.62
C LYS A 174 0.44 -10.34 4.18
N ILE A 175 1.51 -9.66 3.78
CA ILE A 175 1.81 -8.28 4.16
C ILE A 175 0.67 -7.36 3.72
N ALA A 176 0.32 -7.32 2.44
CA ALA A 176 -0.65 -6.37 1.90
C ALA A 176 -2.02 -6.47 2.60
N SER A 177 -2.51 -7.69 2.80
CA SER A 177 -3.76 -7.94 3.54
C SER A 177 -3.64 -7.53 5.01
N THR A 178 -2.55 -7.89 5.70
CA THR A 178 -2.33 -7.54 7.12
C THR A 178 -2.19 -6.03 7.33
N VAL A 179 -1.50 -5.34 6.43
CA VAL A 179 -1.30 -3.88 6.45
C VAL A 179 -2.65 -3.18 6.37
N LEU A 180 -3.46 -3.51 5.35
CA LEU A 180 -4.78 -2.92 5.20
C LEU A 180 -5.67 -3.17 6.42
N ASP A 181 -5.70 -4.40 6.91
CA ASP A 181 -6.53 -4.77 8.06
C ASP A 181 -6.11 -4.11 9.36
N THR A 182 -4.81 -3.90 9.54
CA THR A 182 -4.26 -3.19 10.70
C THR A 182 -4.58 -1.70 10.59
N ALA A 183 -4.35 -1.09 9.43
CA ALA A 183 -4.58 0.33 9.19
C ALA A 183 -6.05 0.74 9.43
N VAL A 184 -7.02 -0.08 8.99
CA VAL A 184 -8.45 0.23 9.21
C VAL A 184 -8.93 -0.01 10.64
N LYS A 185 -8.12 -0.66 11.50
CA LYS A 185 -8.40 -0.80 12.93
C LYS A 185 -7.73 0.30 13.75
N GLN A 186 -6.60 0.82 13.28
CA GLN A 186 -5.87 1.90 13.94
C GLN A 186 -6.53 3.25 13.66
N ARG A 187 -6.56 4.12 14.69
CA ARG A 187 -6.98 5.51 14.51
C ARG A 187 -6.02 6.21 13.57
N LEU A 188 -6.55 7.11 12.73
CA LEU A 188 -5.72 7.96 11.90
C LEU A 188 -4.83 8.80 12.82
N THR A 189 -3.53 8.55 12.80
CA THR A 189 -2.57 9.34 13.56
C THR A 189 -2.28 10.59 12.74
N THR A 190 -2.98 11.69 13.02
CA THR A 190 -2.49 13.01 12.60
C THR A 190 -1.17 13.23 13.32
N ALA A 191 -0.06 13.31 12.59
CA ALA A 191 1.20 13.75 13.15
C ALA A 191 0.94 15.10 13.83
N THR A 192 0.94 15.11 15.17
CA THR A 192 1.06 16.35 15.92
C THR A 192 2.37 16.98 15.49
N ALA A 193 2.27 18.11 14.79
CA ALA A 193 3.37 19.05 14.66
C ALA A 193 3.87 19.36 16.08
N SER A 194 5.06 18.89 16.40
CA SER A 194 5.88 19.37 17.52
C SER A 194 6.97 20.27 16.97
#